data_AF-H2ZBE2-F1
#
_entry.id   AF-H2ZBE2-F1
#
_cell.length_a   1.000
_cell.length_b   1.000
_cell.length_c   1.000
_cell.angle_alpha   90.00
_cell.angle_beta   90.00
_cell.angle_gamma   90.00
#
_symmetry.space_group_name_H-M   'P 1'
#
loop_
_entity.id
_entity.type
_entity.pdbx_description
1 polymer ?
#
loop_
_entity_poly.entity_id
_entity_poly.type
_entity_poly.pdbx_seq_one_letter_code
_entity_poly.pdbx_strand_id
1 'polypeptide(L)'
;MFNSGWLKSIILELNEAKRLSLSLSKKDLLTKRMLNEEKELSFIKLLPDEDLGGRTSGSLTWRTARGETEGEKRKTLVENFKAIKSTDVELKNGKIHIEYSCSSDKYTRISDSKTSHGGWKTFVFRVQDVMRKVEYDWKRAYLCRKEKSLMGYIAWQIELPKTYAISVAEIFVADTIFEDGFVKWLVTTDKTSRSIKSGSSEKLELLNTKSRVLSIHAFLRGENWQHSQIFREATGSPSSPSLKLQIEFTRI
;
A
#
# COMPACT_ATOMS: atom_id res chain seq x y z
N MET A 1 10.17 10.75 10.37
CA MET A 1 10.30 10.46 8.93
C MET A 1 11.64 9.76 8.75
N PHE A 2 11.68 8.48 8.40
CA PHE A 2 12.98 7.79 8.24
C PHE A 2 13.65 8.32 6.97
N ASN A 3 14.71 9.11 7.15
CA ASN A 3 15.50 9.66 6.05
C ASN A 3 16.43 8.53 5.55
N SER A 4 16.09 7.94 4.40
CA SER A 4 16.88 6.87 3.78
C SER A 4 18.30 7.33 3.44
N GLY A 5 18.50 8.62 3.16
CA GLY A 5 19.82 9.22 2.97
C GLY A 5 20.65 9.21 4.25
N TRP A 6 20.03 9.55 5.39
CA TRP A 6 20.68 9.49 6.71
C TRP A 6 21.04 8.05 7.10
N LEU A 7 20.16 7.08 6.85
CA LEU A 7 20.48 5.68 7.15
C LEU A 7 21.64 5.17 6.28
N LYS A 8 21.65 5.51 4.98
CA LYS A 8 22.74 5.15 4.08
C LYS A 8 24.06 5.77 4.52
N SER A 9 24.07 7.05 4.92
CA SER A 9 25.29 7.72 5.39
C SER A 9 25.83 7.08 6.68
N ILE A 10 24.97 6.78 7.66
CA ILE A 10 25.38 6.17 8.93
C ILE A 10 25.94 4.75 8.71
N ILE A 11 25.32 3.94 7.84
CA ILE A 11 25.83 2.60 7.53
C ILE A 11 27.19 2.67 6.85
N LEU A 12 27.39 3.61 5.92
CA LEU A 12 28.68 3.79 5.24
C LEU A 12 29.77 4.21 6.24
N GLU A 13 29.48 5.17 7.12
CA GLU A 13 30.40 5.65 8.14
C GLU A 13 30.82 4.54 9.13
N LEU A 14 29.86 3.74 9.61
CA LEU A 14 30.15 2.59 10.48
C LEU A 14 30.98 1.51 9.76
N ASN A 15 30.73 1.29 8.47
CA ASN A 15 31.48 0.33 7.67
C ASN A 15 32.92 0.81 7.43
N GLU A 16 33.13 2.10 7.18
CA GLU A 16 34.47 2.67 7.05
C GLU A 16 35.24 2.56 8.37
N ALA A 17 34.63 2.96 9.49
CA ALA A 17 35.25 2.87 10.80
C ALA A 17 35.71 1.44 11.14
N LYS A 18 34.87 0.44 10.85
CA LYS A 18 35.21 -0.99 11.06
C LYS A 18 36.27 -1.51 10.08
N ARG A 19 36.41 -0.89 8.91
CA ARG A 19 37.41 -1.29 7.91
C ARG A 19 38.78 -0.68 8.19
N LEU A 20 38.91 0.37 9.01
CA LEU A 20 40.18 1.07 9.24
C LEU A 20 41.34 0.13 9.62
N SER A 21 41.09 -0.85 10.50
CA SER A 21 42.08 -1.82 10.99
C SER A 21 42.36 -3.01 10.05
N LEU A 22 41.72 -3.07 8.88
CA LEU A 22 41.89 -4.16 7.92
C LEU A 22 43.04 -3.90 6.94
N SER A 23 43.69 -4.97 6.50
CA SER A 23 44.68 -4.92 5.42
C SER A 23 44.07 -4.43 4.11
N LEU A 24 44.88 -3.81 3.24
CA LEU A 24 44.44 -3.31 1.94
C LEU A 24 43.78 -4.40 1.07
N SER A 25 44.31 -5.62 1.10
CA SER A 25 43.75 -6.77 0.40
C SER A 25 42.34 -7.16 0.89
N LYS A 26 42.10 -7.10 2.20
CA LYS A 26 40.77 -7.38 2.78
C LYS A 26 39.79 -6.24 2.50
N LYS A 27 40.24 -4.99 2.52
CA LYS A 27 39.42 -3.82 2.14
C LYS A 27 38.92 -3.95 0.70
N ASP A 28 39.81 -4.25 -0.23
CA ASP A 28 39.46 -4.40 -1.66
C ASP A 28 38.48 -5.57 -1.89
N LEU A 29 38.70 -6.72 -1.23
CA LEU A 29 37.78 -7.84 -1.27
C LEU A 29 36.37 -7.48 -0.78
N LEU A 30 36.27 -6.78 0.36
CA LEU A 30 34.99 -6.40 0.94
C LEU A 30 34.27 -5.32 0.13
N THR A 31 35.01 -4.41 -0.52
CA THR A 31 34.43 -3.43 -1.45
C THR A 31 33.87 -4.11 -2.69
N LYS A 32 34.59 -5.08 -3.25
CA LYS A 32 34.09 -5.90 -4.37
C LYS A 32 32.84 -6.69 -4.01
N ARG A 33 32.80 -7.29 -2.81
CA ARG A 33 31.62 -7.99 -2.30
C ARG A 33 30.42 -7.06 -2.13
N MET A 34 30.61 -5.91 -1.49
CA MET A 34 29.56 -4.91 -1.29
C MET A 34 28.97 -4.42 -2.62
N LEU A 35 29.81 -4.15 -3.62
CA LEU A 35 29.36 -3.78 -4.96
C LEU A 35 28.56 -4.91 -5.63
N ASN A 36 28.95 -6.16 -5.40
CA ASN A 36 28.23 -7.31 -5.95
C ASN A 36 26.88 -7.52 -5.27
N GLU A 37 26.81 -7.34 -3.94
CA GLU A 37 25.57 -7.36 -3.17
C GLU A 37 24.64 -6.22 -3.59
N GLU A 38 25.15 -5.01 -3.79
CA GLU A 38 24.35 -3.88 -4.29
C GLU A 38 23.78 -4.18 -5.69
N LYS A 39 24.59 -4.78 -6.57
CA LYS A 39 24.13 -5.26 -7.89
C LYS A 39 23.06 -6.35 -7.76
N GLU A 40 23.23 -7.31 -6.86
CA GLU A 40 22.27 -8.40 -6.62
C GLU A 40 20.95 -7.88 -6.04
N LEU A 41 20.99 -6.98 -5.06
CA LEU A 41 19.82 -6.34 -4.47
C LEU A 41 19.09 -5.43 -5.46
N SER A 42 19.83 -4.83 -6.40
CA SER A 42 19.27 -4.03 -7.49
C SER A 42 18.69 -4.90 -8.61
N PHE A 43 19.10 -6.15 -8.72
CA PHE A 43 18.71 -7.07 -9.78
C PHE A 43 17.63 -8.03 -9.28
N ILE A 44 16.36 -7.74 -9.60
CA ILE A 44 15.27 -8.69 -9.38
C ILE A 44 15.42 -9.81 -10.42
N LYS A 45 16.05 -10.93 -10.05
CA LYS A 45 15.98 -12.16 -10.85
C LYS A 45 14.52 -12.63 -10.89
N LEU A 46 13.87 -12.49 -12.04
CA LEU A 46 12.69 -13.28 -12.38
C LEU A 46 13.19 -14.72 -12.61
N LEU A 47 13.14 -15.55 -11.58
CA LEU A 47 13.47 -16.96 -11.72
C LEU A 47 12.28 -17.71 -12.37
N PRO A 48 12.51 -18.54 -13.39
CA PRO A 48 11.56 -19.58 -13.78
C PRO A 48 11.38 -20.57 -12.62
N ASP A 49 10.18 -21.13 -12.50
CA ASP A 49 9.86 -22.14 -11.47
C ASP A 49 10.68 -23.41 -11.72
N GLU A 50 11.80 -23.52 -11.01
CA GLU A 50 12.54 -24.77 -10.90
C GLU A 50 13.00 -24.93 -9.44
N ASP A 51 12.56 -26.03 -8.83
CA ASP A 51 12.75 -26.38 -7.43
C ASP A 51 14.24 -26.43 -7.07
N LEU A 52 14.70 -25.44 -6.29
CA LEU A 52 16.02 -25.48 -5.68
C LEU A 52 15.98 -26.45 -4.49
N GLY A 53 16.30 -27.71 -4.77
CA GLY A 53 16.37 -28.80 -3.80
C GLY A 53 17.31 -28.50 -2.63
N GLY A 54 16.72 -28.29 -1.45
CA GLY A 54 17.43 -28.21 -0.16
C GLY A 54 17.50 -29.56 0.57
N ARG A 55 18.45 -29.67 1.52
CA ARG A 55 18.69 -30.84 2.39
C ARG A 55 17.41 -31.38 3.06
N THR A 56 17.15 -32.68 2.88
CA THR A 56 15.98 -33.40 3.40
C THR A 56 16.35 -34.58 4.31
N SER A 57 17.34 -34.45 5.19
CA SER A 57 17.66 -35.51 6.17
C SER A 57 17.26 -35.09 7.58
N GLY A 58 16.01 -35.33 7.95
CA GLY A 58 15.47 -35.12 9.30
C GLY A 58 14.00 -35.49 9.37
N SER A 59 13.55 -36.07 10.49
CA SER A 59 12.15 -36.41 10.69
C SER A 59 11.26 -35.16 10.61
N LEU A 60 10.06 -35.31 10.05
CA LEU A 60 9.12 -34.22 9.81
C LEU A 60 8.83 -33.41 11.09
N THR A 61 8.74 -34.12 12.23
CA THR A 61 8.54 -33.54 13.56
C THR A 61 9.66 -32.61 14.01
N TRP A 62 10.93 -32.92 13.68
CA TRP A 62 12.07 -32.07 14.02
C TRP A 62 12.08 -30.77 13.19
N ARG A 63 11.68 -30.87 11.92
CA ARG A 63 11.58 -29.73 11.00
C ARG A 63 10.44 -28.79 11.40
N THR A 64 9.31 -29.33 11.85
CA THR A 64 8.16 -28.54 12.34
C THR A 64 8.47 -27.82 13.66
N ALA A 65 9.13 -28.49 14.62
CA ALA A 65 9.48 -27.88 15.91
C ALA A 65 10.49 -26.71 15.79
N ARG A 66 11.29 -26.67 14.72
CA ARG A 66 12.25 -25.60 14.43
C ARG A 66 11.73 -24.48 13.53
N GLY A 67 10.47 -24.56 13.08
CA GLY A 67 9.92 -23.59 12.13
C GLY A 67 10.54 -23.65 10.74
N GLU A 68 11.21 -24.75 10.38
CA GLU A 68 11.81 -24.97 9.05
C GLU A 68 10.77 -25.43 8.00
N THR A 69 9.58 -25.85 8.44
CA THR A 69 8.43 -26.14 7.57
C THR A 69 7.32 -25.12 7.79
N GLU A 70 7.55 -23.89 7.36
CA GLU A 70 6.55 -22.98 6.78
C GLU A 70 7.30 -21.97 5.89
N GLY A 71 7.99 -22.55 4.91
CA GLY A 71 8.69 -21.86 3.84
C GLY A 71 8.07 -22.17 2.48
N GLU A 72 6.74 -22.33 2.39
CA GLU A 72 6.09 -21.85 1.18
C GLU A 72 6.21 -20.34 1.25
N LYS A 73 7.29 -19.79 0.68
CA LYS A 73 7.34 -18.39 0.31
C LYS A 73 6.15 -18.18 -0.63
N ARG A 74 4.98 -17.85 -0.08
CA ARG A 74 3.89 -17.28 -0.88
C ARG A 74 4.55 -16.12 -1.59
N LYS A 75 4.77 -16.24 -2.90
CA LYS A 75 5.18 -15.11 -3.74
C LYS A 75 4.16 -14.03 -3.38
N THR A 76 4.59 -12.97 -2.70
CA THR A 76 3.71 -11.85 -2.35
C THR A 76 3.39 -11.16 -3.66
N LEU A 77 2.33 -11.61 -4.31
CA LEU A 77 1.91 -11.12 -5.61
C LEU A 77 1.28 -9.75 -5.42
N VAL A 78 1.98 -8.73 -5.92
CA VAL A 78 1.43 -7.38 -6.01
C VAL A 78 0.51 -7.35 -7.22
N GLU A 79 -0.79 -7.23 -6.97
CA GLU A 79 -1.79 -7.05 -8.01
C GLU A 79 -1.80 -5.56 -8.42
N ASN A 80 -1.69 -5.29 -9.72
CA ASN A 80 -1.74 -3.95 -10.29
C ASN A 80 -2.98 -3.83 -11.18
N PHE A 81 -3.63 -2.68 -11.12
CA PHE A 81 -4.86 -2.35 -11.83
C PHE A 81 -4.73 -0.98 -12.49
N LYS A 82 -5.77 -0.57 -13.21
CA LYS A 82 -5.80 0.72 -13.91
C LYS A 82 -6.13 1.85 -12.91
N ALA A 83 -5.49 3.00 -13.08
CA ALA A 83 -5.87 4.21 -12.38
C ALA A 83 -7.29 4.66 -12.78
N ILE A 84 -7.97 5.31 -11.85
CA ILE A 84 -9.28 5.92 -12.05
C ILE A 84 -9.11 7.10 -13.00
N LYS A 85 -9.81 7.06 -14.14
CA LYS A 85 -9.86 8.15 -15.12
C LYS A 85 -11.14 8.94 -14.96
N SER A 86 -11.09 10.24 -15.20
CA SER A 86 -12.26 11.13 -15.29
C SER A 86 -13.20 10.72 -16.44
N THR A 87 -14.51 10.84 -16.25
CA THR A 87 -15.50 10.74 -17.33
C THR A 87 -15.74 12.10 -18.01
N ASP A 88 -16.41 12.13 -19.15
CA ASP A 88 -16.70 13.38 -19.87
C ASP A 88 -17.56 14.34 -19.03
N VAL A 89 -18.50 13.79 -18.24
CA VAL A 89 -19.35 14.58 -17.33
C VAL A 89 -18.50 15.24 -16.25
N GLU A 90 -17.54 14.51 -15.68
CA GLU A 90 -16.64 15.02 -14.65
C GLU A 90 -15.66 16.06 -15.20
N LEU A 91 -15.16 15.85 -16.43
CA LEU A 91 -14.31 16.82 -17.12
C LEU A 91 -15.03 18.14 -17.40
N LYS A 92 -16.33 18.08 -17.72
CA LYS A 92 -17.18 19.25 -17.88
C LYS A 92 -17.45 19.95 -16.55
N ASN A 93 -17.65 19.19 -15.47
CA ASN A 93 -17.98 19.71 -14.15
C ASN A 93 -16.75 20.10 -13.30
N GLY A 94 -15.54 19.71 -13.72
CA GLY A 94 -14.29 19.98 -12.99
C GLY A 94 -14.15 19.21 -11.67
N LYS A 95 -14.87 18.09 -11.50
CA LYS A 95 -14.95 17.37 -10.22
C LYS A 95 -15.15 15.86 -10.37
N ILE A 96 -14.38 15.08 -9.61
CA ILE A 96 -14.57 13.65 -9.37
C ILE A 96 -15.00 13.47 -7.91
N HIS A 97 -16.05 12.69 -7.66
CA HIS A 97 -16.51 12.34 -6.33
C HIS A 97 -16.87 10.85 -6.28
N ILE A 98 -16.06 10.07 -5.57
CA ILE A 98 -16.21 8.62 -5.41
C ILE A 98 -16.30 8.29 -3.93
N GLU A 99 -17.29 7.49 -3.57
CA GLU A 99 -17.47 6.94 -2.24
C GLU A 99 -17.38 5.42 -2.29
N TYR A 100 -16.92 4.79 -1.20
CA TYR A 100 -16.94 3.33 -1.03
C TYR A 100 -17.55 2.97 0.31
N SER A 101 -18.35 1.91 0.31
CA SER A 101 -18.92 1.31 1.51
C SER A 101 -18.47 -0.14 1.61
N CYS A 102 -17.78 -0.47 2.70
CA CYS A 102 -17.27 -1.81 2.92
C CYS A 102 -18.36 -2.80 3.34
N SER A 103 -19.43 -2.34 4.01
CA SER A 103 -20.58 -3.16 4.36
C SER A 103 -21.29 -3.72 3.13
N SER A 104 -21.53 -2.89 2.12
CA SER A 104 -22.19 -3.28 0.86
C SER A 104 -21.24 -3.77 -0.24
N ASP A 105 -19.93 -3.62 -0.04
CA ASP A 105 -18.88 -3.94 -1.02
C ASP A 105 -19.08 -3.21 -2.36
N LYS A 106 -19.39 -1.92 -2.29
CA LYS A 106 -19.73 -1.10 -3.47
C LYS A 106 -19.06 0.26 -3.42
N TYR A 107 -18.55 0.66 -4.59
CA TYR A 107 -18.23 2.04 -4.89
C TYR A 107 -19.44 2.73 -5.50
N THR A 108 -19.61 4.01 -5.18
CA THR A 108 -20.60 4.89 -5.81
C THR A 108 -19.89 6.11 -6.36
N ARG A 109 -19.98 6.32 -7.67
CA ARG A 109 -19.42 7.49 -8.35
C ARG A 109 -20.45 8.62 -8.36
N ILE A 110 -20.45 9.41 -7.29
CA ILE A 110 -21.44 10.46 -7.03
C ILE A 110 -21.41 11.54 -8.13
N SER A 111 -20.23 11.86 -8.66
CA SER A 111 -20.03 12.85 -9.73
C SER A 111 -20.53 12.40 -11.11
N ASP A 112 -20.81 11.12 -11.30
CA ASP A 112 -21.24 10.55 -12.58
C ASP A 112 -22.51 9.72 -12.39
N SER A 113 -23.64 10.43 -12.29
CA SER A 113 -24.98 9.85 -12.19
C SER A 113 -25.20 8.88 -11.02
N LYS A 114 -24.36 8.95 -9.97
CA LYS A 114 -24.37 8.01 -8.83
C LYS A 114 -24.29 6.55 -9.27
N THR A 115 -23.50 6.28 -10.32
CA THR A 115 -23.27 4.91 -10.81
C THR A 115 -22.62 4.05 -9.73
N SER A 116 -23.09 2.82 -9.58
CA SER A 116 -22.61 1.89 -8.55
C SER A 116 -21.79 0.77 -9.16
N HIS A 117 -20.66 0.45 -8.53
CA HIS A 117 -19.71 -0.57 -8.96
C HIS A 117 -19.44 -1.54 -7.82
N GLY A 118 -19.75 -2.82 -8.01
CA GLY A 118 -19.51 -3.85 -7.00
C GLY A 118 -18.04 -4.25 -6.90
N GLY A 119 -17.63 -4.66 -5.70
CA GLY A 119 -16.33 -5.22 -5.40
C GLY A 119 -15.29 -4.18 -4.99
N TRP A 120 -14.69 -4.37 -3.81
CA TRP A 120 -13.68 -3.50 -3.23
C TRP A 120 -12.43 -3.33 -4.10
N LYS A 121 -12.11 -4.30 -4.97
CA LYS A 121 -10.98 -4.22 -5.91
C LYS A 121 -11.24 -3.31 -7.13
N THR A 122 -12.48 -2.94 -7.42
CA THR A 122 -12.87 -2.34 -8.70
C THR A 122 -12.17 -1.00 -9.02
N PHE A 123 -11.93 -0.16 -8.02
CA PHE A 123 -11.19 1.10 -8.18
C PHE A 123 -9.83 1.11 -7.48
N VAL A 124 -9.38 -0.04 -7.00
CA VAL A 124 -8.03 -0.17 -6.45
C VAL A 124 -7.04 -0.08 -7.59
N PHE A 125 -5.94 0.65 -7.39
CA PHE A 125 -4.83 0.77 -8.34
C PHE A 125 -3.77 -0.30 -8.09
N ARG A 126 -3.47 -0.56 -6.82
CA ARG A 126 -2.48 -1.58 -6.44
C ARG A 126 -2.85 -2.20 -5.10
N VAL A 127 -2.65 -3.50 -4.96
CA VAL A 127 -2.87 -4.20 -3.70
C VAL A 127 -1.87 -5.33 -3.51
N GLN A 128 -1.48 -5.54 -2.27
CA GLN A 128 -0.64 -6.65 -1.83
C GLN A 128 -1.17 -7.14 -0.49
N ASP A 129 -1.47 -8.43 -0.40
CA ASP A 129 -1.80 -9.12 0.85
C ASP A 129 -2.92 -8.46 1.68
N VAL A 130 -3.92 -7.87 1.02
CA VAL A 130 -5.15 -7.35 1.63
C VAL A 130 -6.34 -8.18 1.16
N MET A 131 -7.32 -8.37 2.05
CA MET A 131 -8.60 -9.01 1.76
C MET A 131 -9.76 -8.29 2.46
N ARG A 132 -10.97 -8.46 1.92
CA ARG A 132 -12.20 -8.08 2.60
C ARG A 132 -12.66 -9.24 3.49
N LYS A 133 -12.89 -8.96 4.78
CA LYS A 133 -13.45 -9.91 5.74
C LYS A 133 -14.88 -9.50 6.08
N VAL A 134 -15.76 -10.48 6.14
CA VAL A 134 -17.12 -10.34 6.69
C VAL A 134 -17.21 -11.23 7.92
N GLU A 135 -17.60 -10.65 9.04
CA GLU A 135 -17.91 -11.32 10.30
C GLU A 135 -19.43 -11.38 10.42
N TYR A 136 -20.01 -12.57 10.18
CA TYR A 136 -21.46 -12.75 10.24
C TYR A 136 -21.99 -12.64 11.67
N ASP A 137 -21.27 -13.21 12.64
CA ASP A 137 -21.65 -13.18 14.06
C ASP A 137 -21.68 -11.74 14.60
N TRP A 138 -20.70 -10.92 14.19
CA TRP A 138 -20.57 -9.53 14.62
C TRP A 138 -21.30 -8.54 13.72
N LYS A 139 -21.84 -9.00 12.59
CA LYS A 139 -22.42 -8.16 11.53
C LYS A 139 -21.46 -7.04 11.12
N ARG A 140 -20.21 -7.38 10.82
CA ARG A 140 -19.15 -6.42 10.45
C ARG A 140 -18.50 -6.77 9.12
N ALA A 141 -18.07 -5.75 8.39
CA ALA A 141 -17.21 -5.90 7.22
C ALA A 141 -16.06 -4.89 7.28
N TYR A 142 -14.88 -5.31 6.86
CA TYR A 142 -13.68 -4.48 6.83
C TYR A 142 -12.66 -5.02 5.82
N LEU A 143 -11.68 -4.22 5.45
CA LEU A 143 -10.48 -4.70 4.77
C LEU A 143 -9.34 -4.86 5.79
N CYS A 144 -8.58 -5.93 5.66
CA CYS A 144 -7.48 -6.27 6.56
C CYS A 144 -6.41 -7.04 5.79
N ARG A 145 -5.33 -7.43 6.47
CA ARG A 145 -4.30 -8.25 5.86
C ARG A 145 -4.81 -9.66 5.58
N LYS A 146 -4.27 -10.33 4.56
CA LYS A 146 -4.47 -11.77 4.36
C LYS A 146 -3.81 -12.52 5.52
N GLU A 147 -4.39 -13.65 5.91
CA GLU A 147 -3.82 -14.51 6.95
C GLU A 147 -2.38 -14.91 6.63
N LYS A 148 -1.54 -14.94 7.66
CA LYS A 148 -0.09 -15.23 7.59
C LYS A 148 0.77 -14.19 6.86
N SER A 149 0.22 -13.05 6.43
CA SER A 149 1.01 -11.98 5.81
C SER A 149 1.61 -11.03 6.87
N LEU A 150 2.87 -10.63 6.65
CA LEU A 150 3.59 -9.70 7.54
C LEU A 150 3.19 -8.24 7.32
N MET A 151 2.63 -7.90 6.16
CA MET A 151 2.19 -6.55 5.83
C MET A 151 1.08 -6.61 4.79
N GLY A 152 0.23 -5.59 4.79
CA GLY A 152 -0.74 -5.35 3.73
C GLY A 152 -0.53 -3.98 3.13
N TYR A 153 -0.79 -3.85 1.83
CA TYR A 153 -0.75 -2.59 1.12
C TYR A 153 -1.92 -2.50 0.16
N ILE A 154 -2.57 -1.34 0.12
CA ILE A 154 -3.62 -1.04 -0.84
C ILE A 154 -3.51 0.43 -1.25
N ALA A 155 -3.77 0.71 -2.52
CA ALA A 155 -3.73 2.05 -3.04
C ALA A 155 -4.82 2.30 -4.07
N TRP A 156 -5.32 3.53 -4.06
CA TRP A 156 -6.18 4.11 -5.08
C TRP A 156 -5.40 5.20 -5.80
N GLN A 157 -5.60 5.34 -7.11
CA GLN A 157 -4.94 6.36 -7.91
C GLN A 157 -5.93 6.99 -8.87
N ILE A 158 -5.98 8.32 -8.89
CA ILE A 158 -6.72 9.10 -9.87
C ILE A 158 -5.69 9.77 -10.79
N GLU A 159 -5.93 9.69 -12.10
CA GLU A 159 -5.10 10.31 -13.11
C GLU A 159 -5.96 11.10 -14.11
N LEU A 160 -5.70 12.41 -14.18
CA LEU A 160 -6.36 13.33 -15.08
C LEU A 160 -5.68 13.38 -16.47
N PRO A 161 -6.42 13.77 -17.53
CA PRO A 161 -5.83 14.08 -18.82
C PRO A 161 -4.76 15.18 -18.73
N LYS A 162 -3.87 15.24 -19.72
CA LYS A 162 -2.76 16.20 -19.77
C LYS A 162 -3.19 17.67 -19.73
N THR A 163 -4.44 17.97 -20.07
CA THR A 163 -5.01 19.33 -20.11
C THR A 163 -5.61 19.78 -18.78
N TYR A 164 -5.55 18.97 -17.73
CA TYR A 164 -6.12 19.29 -16.42
C TYR A 164 -5.11 19.08 -15.30
N ALA A 165 -5.28 19.83 -14.22
CA ALA A 165 -4.51 19.68 -12.99
C ALA A 165 -5.41 19.72 -11.76
N ILE A 166 -5.04 18.96 -10.74
CA ILE A 166 -5.75 18.87 -9.47
C ILE A 166 -5.60 20.18 -8.72
N SER A 167 -6.73 20.80 -8.37
CA SER A 167 -6.78 22.01 -7.56
C SER A 167 -6.94 21.65 -6.09
N VAL A 168 -7.93 20.82 -5.75
CA VAL A 168 -8.26 20.48 -4.36
C VAL A 168 -8.57 18.99 -4.26
N ALA A 169 -8.10 18.35 -3.19
CA ALA A 169 -8.50 17.00 -2.83
C ALA A 169 -9.05 16.96 -1.40
N GLU A 170 -10.31 16.60 -1.24
CA GLU A 170 -10.93 16.29 0.04
C GLU A 170 -11.03 14.77 0.18
N ILE A 171 -10.37 14.23 1.20
CA ILE A 171 -10.19 12.79 1.39
C ILE A 171 -10.65 12.41 2.78
N PHE A 172 -11.57 11.45 2.86
CA PHE A 172 -11.93 10.77 4.11
C PHE A 172 -11.52 9.31 4.02
N VAL A 173 -10.81 8.85 5.05
CA VAL A 173 -10.43 7.44 5.24
C VAL A 173 -10.70 7.06 6.70
N ALA A 174 -11.04 5.81 6.92
CA ALA A 174 -11.31 5.28 8.26
C ALA A 174 -10.55 3.97 8.49
N ASP A 175 -10.04 3.80 9.71
CA ASP A 175 -9.45 2.56 10.20
C ASP A 175 -9.79 2.32 11.67
N THR A 176 -9.57 1.09 12.09
CA THR A 176 -9.75 0.60 13.44
C THR A 176 -8.57 -0.30 13.73
N ILE A 177 -7.83 0.06 14.77
CA ILE A 177 -6.63 -0.64 15.22
C ILE A 177 -6.98 -1.36 16.53
N PHE A 178 -6.59 -2.62 16.62
CA PHE A 178 -6.67 -3.44 17.82
C PHE A 178 -5.27 -3.87 18.25
N GLU A 179 -5.04 -3.97 19.55
CA GLU A 179 -3.77 -4.42 20.13
C GLU A 179 -2.54 -3.72 19.51
N ASP A 180 -1.70 -4.47 18.81
CA ASP A 180 -0.45 -4.05 18.17
C ASP A 180 -0.62 -3.68 16.68
N GLY A 181 -1.86 -3.58 16.21
CA GLY A 181 -2.17 -3.17 14.85
C GLY A 181 -1.57 -1.80 14.51
N PHE A 182 -1.30 -1.58 13.24
CA PHE A 182 -0.77 -0.33 12.73
C PHE A 182 -1.27 -0.07 11.32
N VAL A 183 -1.95 1.06 11.15
CA VAL A 183 -2.37 1.58 9.84
C VAL A 183 -1.70 2.92 9.60
N LYS A 184 -1.10 3.08 8.42
CA LYS A 184 -0.57 4.37 7.96
C LYS A 184 -1.18 4.76 6.64
N TRP A 185 -1.74 5.96 6.60
CA TRP A 185 -2.26 6.58 5.40
C TRP A 185 -1.28 7.60 4.82
N LEU A 186 -1.09 7.54 3.50
CA LEU A 186 -0.23 8.45 2.76
C LEU A 186 -0.93 8.88 1.47
N VAL A 187 -0.95 10.19 1.22
CA VAL A 187 -1.42 10.77 -0.03
C VAL A 187 -0.21 11.29 -0.79
N THR A 188 -0.08 10.93 -2.06
CA THR A 188 1.01 11.37 -2.93
C THR A 188 0.48 12.00 -4.19
N THR A 189 1.11 13.09 -4.62
CA THR A 189 1.03 13.62 -5.98
C THR A 189 2.30 13.24 -6.74
N ASP A 190 2.45 13.73 -7.97
CA ASP A 190 3.71 13.64 -8.73
C ASP A 190 4.85 14.47 -8.12
N LYS A 191 4.56 15.36 -7.16
CA LYS A 191 5.55 16.29 -6.57
C LYS A 191 5.69 16.20 -5.06
N THR A 192 4.63 15.83 -4.36
CA THR A 192 4.57 15.90 -2.89
C THR A 192 3.95 14.65 -2.30
N SER A 193 4.26 14.41 -1.03
CA SER A 193 3.70 13.31 -0.24
C SER A 193 3.34 13.82 1.16
N ARG A 194 2.16 13.48 1.65
CA ARG A 194 1.65 13.89 2.96
C ARG A 194 0.92 12.74 3.65
N SER A 195 1.21 12.53 4.93
CA SER A 195 0.41 11.61 5.76
C SER A 195 -0.93 12.27 6.10
N ILE A 196 -2.01 11.50 6.07
CA ILE A 196 -3.35 11.94 6.49
C ILE A 196 -3.80 11.16 7.71
N LYS A 197 -4.68 11.76 8.51
CA LYS A 197 -5.30 11.11 9.67
C LYS A 197 -6.58 10.41 9.25
N SER A 198 -6.92 9.39 10.03
CA SER A 198 -8.12 8.60 9.87
C SER A 198 -9.25 9.13 10.73
N GLY A 199 -10.50 8.95 10.28
CA GLY A 199 -11.70 9.38 10.99
C GLY A 199 -12.06 10.86 10.81
N SER A 200 -11.25 11.64 10.08
CA SER A 200 -11.52 13.04 9.74
C SER A 200 -11.32 13.31 8.25
N SER A 201 -12.18 14.14 7.66
CA SER A 201 -12.01 14.59 6.27
C SER A 201 -10.85 15.58 6.20
N GLU A 202 -9.82 15.25 5.42
CA GLU A 202 -8.64 16.09 5.22
C GLU A 202 -8.75 16.79 3.86
N LYS A 203 -8.66 18.13 3.87
CA LYS A 203 -8.66 18.96 2.66
C LYS A 203 -7.23 19.34 2.28
N LEU A 204 -6.84 19.06 1.04
CA LEU A 204 -5.53 19.34 0.48
C LEU A 204 -5.65 20.36 -0.66
N GLU A 205 -5.06 21.54 -0.47
CA GLU A 205 -4.94 22.56 -1.51
C GLU A 205 -3.71 22.25 -2.38
N LEU A 206 -3.95 21.98 -3.66
CA LEU A 206 -2.96 21.45 -4.61
C LEU A 206 -2.80 22.31 -5.86
N LEU A 207 -3.50 23.45 -6.01
CA LEU A 207 -3.43 24.32 -7.20
C LEU A 207 -2.00 24.61 -7.67
N ASN A 208 -1.10 24.93 -6.74
CA ASN A 208 0.29 25.31 -7.06
C ASN A 208 1.15 24.14 -7.54
N THR A 209 0.70 22.91 -7.34
CA THR A 209 1.45 21.72 -7.73
C THR A 209 1.30 21.41 -9.21
N LYS A 210 0.23 21.86 -9.89
CA LYS A 210 -0.13 21.43 -11.25
C LYS A 210 -0.10 19.89 -11.41
N SER A 211 -0.41 19.17 -10.34
CA SER A 211 -0.35 17.70 -10.31
C SER A 211 -1.47 17.10 -11.13
N ARG A 212 -1.19 16.04 -11.89
CA ARG A 212 -2.22 15.31 -12.67
C ARG A 212 -2.62 13.99 -12.03
N VAL A 213 -1.79 13.51 -11.10
CA VAL A 213 -1.92 12.22 -10.44
C VAL A 213 -2.07 12.47 -8.95
N LEU A 214 -3.04 11.81 -8.34
CA LEU A 214 -3.18 11.71 -6.89
C LEU A 214 -3.33 10.24 -6.53
N SER A 215 -2.53 9.78 -5.57
CA SER A 215 -2.60 8.42 -5.06
C SER A 215 -2.79 8.43 -3.55
N ILE A 216 -3.57 7.48 -3.06
CA ILE A 216 -3.87 7.30 -1.64
C ILE A 216 -3.46 5.89 -1.29
N HIS A 217 -2.62 5.77 -0.28
CA HIS A 217 -1.99 4.52 0.13
C HIS A 217 -2.35 4.20 1.57
N ALA A 218 -2.69 2.94 1.84
CA ALA A 218 -2.79 2.40 3.18
C ALA A 218 -1.75 1.30 3.37
N PHE A 219 -0.99 1.37 4.46
CA PHE A 219 -0.04 0.35 4.88
C PHE A 219 -0.53 -0.27 6.18
N LEU A 220 -0.67 -1.60 6.22
CA LEU A 220 -1.20 -2.35 7.34
C LEU A 220 -0.11 -3.26 7.92
N ARG A 221 0.03 -3.27 9.26
CA ARG A 221 0.96 -4.14 10.01
C ARG A 221 0.33 -4.64 11.31
N GLY A 222 1.08 -5.45 12.06
CA GLY A 222 0.67 -6.09 13.31
C GLY A 222 1.10 -7.56 13.34
N GLU A 223 0.92 -8.22 14.46
CA GLU A 223 1.15 -9.65 14.62
C GLU A 223 -0.03 -10.42 14.02
N ASN A 224 -1.26 -10.10 14.44
CA ASN A 224 -2.45 -10.72 13.88
C ASN A 224 -2.92 -9.99 12.60
N TRP A 225 -3.37 -10.76 11.61
CA TRP A 225 -3.82 -10.23 10.31
C TRP A 225 -5.01 -9.27 10.42
N GLN A 226 -5.85 -9.46 11.45
CA GLN A 226 -7.05 -8.65 11.68
C GLN A 226 -6.86 -7.47 12.65
N HIS A 227 -5.68 -7.29 13.26
CA HIS A 227 -5.46 -6.18 14.20
C HIS A 227 -5.41 -4.80 13.53
N SER A 228 -5.11 -4.78 12.22
CA SER A 228 -5.23 -3.59 11.38
C SER A 228 -6.40 -3.73 10.44
N GLN A 229 -7.45 -2.94 10.67
CA GLN A 229 -8.65 -2.95 9.85
C GLN A 229 -8.88 -1.58 9.26
N ILE A 230 -9.04 -1.49 7.95
CA ILE A 230 -9.52 -0.27 7.30
C ILE A 230 -10.99 -0.46 6.94
N PHE A 231 -11.76 0.62 7.00
CA PHE A 231 -13.16 0.63 6.55
C PHE A 231 -14.09 -0.33 7.33
N ARG A 232 -13.90 -0.44 8.65
CA ARG A 232 -14.76 -1.27 9.51
C ARG A 232 -16.16 -0.68 9.64
N GLU A 233 -17.14 -1.35 9.04
CA GLU A 233 -18.56 -0.95 9.04
C GLU A 233 -19.46 -2.07 9.58
N ALA A 234 -20.62 -1.69 10.12
CA ALA A 234 -21.70 -2.62 10.43
C ALA A 234 -22.43 -3.02 9.14
N THR A 235 -22.72 -4.31 8.97
CA THR A 235 -23.50 -4.82 7.84
C THR A 235 -24.99 -4.64 8.09
N GLY A 236 -25.72 -4.07 7.14
CA GLY A 236 -27.19 -3.98 7.17
C GLY A 236 -27.77 -2.65 7.65
N SER A 237 -26.94 -1.65 7.97
CA SER A 237 -27.38 -0.29 8.27
C SER A 237 -26.81 0.69 7.24
N PRO A 238 -27.57 1.68 6.75
CA PRO A 238 -27.00 2.76 5.94
C PRO A 238 -25.99 3.52 6.80
N SER A 239 -24.72 3.43 6.39
CA SER A 239 -23.57 4.04 7.05
C SER A 239 -23.05 5.19 6.19
N SER A 240 -22.41 6.17 6.83
CA SER A 240 -21.48 7.07 6.15
C SER A 240 -20.44 6.25 5.36
N PRO A 241 -19.93 6.77 4.23
CA PRO A 241 -18.98 6.03 3.41
C PRO A 241 -17.67 5.76 4.17
N SER A 242 -17.13 4.56 4.01
CA SER A 242 -15.82 4.15 4.53
C SER A 242 -14.65 4.96 3.96
N LEU A 243 -14.78 5.35 2.70
CA LEU A 243 -13.82 6.13 1.93
C LEU A 243 -14.60 7.14 1.10
N LYS A 244 -14.18 8.41 1.16
CA LYS A 244 -14.69 9.48 0.28
C LYS A 244 -13.51 10.15 -0.39
N LEU A 245 -13.54 10.17 -1.72
CA LEU A 245 -12.56 10.84 -2.57
C LEU A 245 -13.28 11.91 -3.36
N GLN A 246 -13.04 13.17 -3.01
CA GLN A 246 -13.60 14.30 -3.72
C GLN A 246 -12.47 15.19 -4.25
N ILE A 247 -12.28 15.19 -5.56
CA ILE A 247 -11.22 15.93 -6.24
C ILE A 247 -11.84 16.99 -7.13
N GLU A 248 -11.39 18.22 -6.96
CA GLU A 248 -11.65 19.32 -7.87
C GLU A 248 -10.40 19.56 -8.71
N PHE A 249 -10.60 19.93 -9.97
CA PHE A 249 -9.51 20.14 -10.92
C PHE A 249 -9.89 21.19 -11.97
N THR A 250 -8.87 21.85 -12.49
CA THR A 250 -9.02 22.92 -13.48
C THR A 250 -8.23 22.62 -14.73
N ARG A 251 -8.63 23.24 -15.84
CA ARG A 251 -7.90 23.15 -17.11
C ARG A 251 -6.61 23.97 -17.01
N ILE A 252 -5.51 23.43 -17.56
CA ILE A 252 -4.20 24.09 -17.64
C ILE A 252 -3.85 24.48 -19.07
#